data_AF-A0A839HCH4-F1
#
_entry.id   AF-A0A839HCH4-F1
#
_cell.length_a   1.000
_cell.length_b   1.000
_cell.length_c   1.000
_cell.angle_alpha   90.00
_cell.angle_beta   90.00
_cell.angle_gamma   90.00
#
_symmetry.space_group_name_H-M   'P 1'
#
loop_
_entity.id
_entity.type
_entity.pdbx_description
1 polymer ?
#
loop_
_entity_poly.entity_id
_entity_poly.type
_entity_poly.pdbx_seq_one_letter_code
_entity_poly.pdbx_strand_id
1 'polypeptide(L)'
;MSISLEKKLEEATIAKKRYRASFFVATAAFLIVVGVVYNQTVLEYAVLDQVTITRQSNNDNKVSFKYDVIEPGRIDFIYGQAILTDHKPVQQDDGFEWTWSAEGATTIRVRSRQWLLPHWDEQTFEF
;
A
#
# COMPACT_ATOMS: atom_id res chain seq x y z
N MET A 1 -18.31 -3.67 -59.32
CA MET A 1 -17.56 -4.74 -58.62
C MET A 1 -18.42 -5.21 -57.45
N SER A 2 -19.19 -6.30 -57.60
CA SER A 2 -20.04 -6.83 -56.53
C SER A 2 -19.22 -7.72 -55.60
N ILE A 3 -18.91 -7.23 -54.40
CA ILE A 3 -18.29 -8.05 -53.36
C ILE A 3 -19.34 -9.08 -52.92
N SER A 4 -19.05 -10.38 -53.10
CA SER A 4 -19.99 -11.44 -52.70
C SER A 4 -20.24 -11.39 -51.19
N LEU A 5 -21.47 -11.71 -50.77
CA LEU A 5 -21.87 -11.73 -49.36
C LEU A 5 -20.99 -12.69 -48.53
N GLU A 6 -20.50 -13.77 -49.14
CA GLU A 6 -19.58 -14.73 -48.52
C GLU A 6 -18.26 -14.08 -48.11
N LYS A 7 -17.68 -13.25 -48.98
CA LYS A 7 -16.43 -12.55 -48.67
C LYS A 7 -16.60 -11.56 -47.51
N LYS A 8 -17.74 -10.87 -47.43
CA LYS A 8 -18.07 -10.00 -46.29
C LYS A 8 -18.27 -10.79 -44.99
N LEU A 9 -18.90 -11.97 -45.05
CA LEU A 9 -19.10 -12.86 -43.91
C LEU A 9 -17.78 -13.45 -43.40
N GLU A 10 -16.87 -13.81 -44.30
CA GLU A 10 -15.55 -14.31 -43.97
C GLU A 10 -14.70 -13.21 -43.30
N GLU A 11 -14.66 -12.01 -43.89
CA GLU A 11 -13.98 -10.85 -43.32
C GLU A 11 -14.53 -10.49 -41.92
N ALA A 12 -15.86 -10.50 -41.75
CA ALA A 12 -16.50 -10.27 -40.45
C ALA A 12 -16.19 -11.37 -39.42
N THR A 13 -16.07 -12.62 -39.86
CA THR A 13 -15.73 -13.76 -38.99
C THR A 13 -14.27 -13.70 -38.53
N ILE A 14 -13.35 -13.36 -39.44
CA ILE A 14 -11.94 -13.14 -39.15
C ILE A 14 -11.78 -11.95 -38.19
N ALA A 15 -12.48 -10.85 -38.45
CA ALA A 15 -12.48 -9.67 -37.58
C ALA A 15 -12.98 -10.04 -36.18
N LYS A 16 -14.12 -10.73 -36.05
CA LYS A 16 -14.67 -11.18 -34.76
C LYS A 16 -13.71 -12.09 -34.00
N LYS A 17 -13.02 -13.02 -34.69
CA LYS A 17 -12.01 -13.90 -34.08
C LYS A 17 -10.80 -13.10 -33.57
N ARG A 18 -10.32 -12.13 -34.36
CA ARG A 18 -9.24 -11.21 -33.95
C ARG A 18 -9.65 -10.37 -32.74
N TYR A 19 -10.83 -9.75 -32.76
CA TYR A 19 -11.31 -8.97 -31.62
C TYR A 19 -11.46 -9.80 -30.35
N ARG A 20 -11.93 -11.04 -30.43
CA ARG A 20 -11.97 -11.95 -29.28
C ARG A 20 -10.58 -12.24 -28.72
N ALA A 21 -9.62 -12.54 -29.59
CA ALA A 21 -8.24 -12.78 -29.17
C ALA A 21 -7.62 -11.51 -28.54
N SER A 22 -7.79 -10.35 -29.18
CA SER A 22 -7.33 -9.06 -28.63
C SER A 22 -7.99 -8.72 -27.30
N PHE A 23 -9.28 -9.03 -27.14
CA PHE A 23 -9.99 -8.84 -25.89
C PHE A 23 -9.37 -9.69 -24.77
N PHE A 24 -9.19 -10.99 -24.97
CA PHE A 24 -8.57 -11.86 -23.97
C PHE A 24 -7.15 -11.42 -23.61
N VAL A 25 -6.34 -11.05 -24.62
CA VAL A 25 -4.97 -10.55 -24.39
C VAL A 25 -5.00 -9.24 -23.60
N ALA A 26 -5.87 -8.30 -23.96
CA ALA A 26 -6.00 -7.03 -23.25
C ALA A 26 -6.49 -7.22 -21.81
N THR A 27 -7.45 -8.13 -21.58
CA THR A 27 -7.93 -8.46 -20.23
C THR A 27 -6.82 -9.08 -19.39
N ALA A 28 -6.07 -10.04 -19.94
CA ALA A 28 -4.94 -10.65 -19.23
C ALA A 28 -3.87 -9.61 -18.89
N ALA A 29 -3.50 -8.75 -19.84
CA ALA A 29 -2.55 -7.66 -19.61
C ALA A 29 -3.06 -6.69 -18.52
N PHE A 30 -4.34 -6.33 -18.56
CA PHE A 30 -4.95 -5.47 -17.55
C PHE A 30 -4.88 -6.08 -16.14
N LEU A 31 -5.23 -7.37 -16.01
CA LEU A 31 -5.13 -8.08 -14.72
C LEU A 31 -3.69 -8.14 -14.19
N ILE A 32 -2.70 -8.34 -15.07
CA ILE A 32 -1.28 -8.34 -14.69
C ILE A 32 -0.89 -6.94 -14.18
N VAL A 33 -1.24 -5.87 -14.91
CA VAL A 33 -0.94 -4.50 -14.50
C VAL A 33 -1.58 -4.17 -13.16
N VAL A 34 -2.86 -4.49 -12.97
CA VAL A 34 -3.57 -4.29 -11.70
C VAL A 34 -2.91 -5.09 -10.58
N GLY A 35 -2.53 -6.35 -10.84
CA GLY A 35 -1.83 -7.20 -9.86
C GLY A 35 -0.47 -6.63 -9.44
N VAL A 36 0.33 -6.14 -10.39
CA VAL A 36 1.63 -5.50 -10.10
C VAL A 36 1.44 -4.24 -9.27
N VAL A 37 0.50 -3.37 -9.66
CA VAL A 37 0.20 -2.13 -8.92
C VAL A 37 -0.29 -2.46 -7.50
N TYR A 38 -1.20 -3.43 -7.34
CA TYR A 38 -1.67 -3.86 -6.03
C TYR A 38 -0.52 -4.40 -5.17
N ASN A 39 0.37 -5.20 -5.75
CA ASN A 39 1.52 -5.72 -5.02
C ASN A 39 2.42 -4.59 -4.50
N GLN A 40 2.78 -3.63 -5.35
CA GLN A 40 3.65 -2.50 -4.98
C GLN A 40 2.97 -1.48 -4.05
N THR A 41 1.66 -1.30 -4.13
CA THR A 41 0.97 -0.25 -3.37
C THR A 41 0.35 -0.75 -2.07
N VAL A 42 0.09 -2.06 -1.96
CA VAL A 42 -0.66 -2.64 -0.85
C VAL A 42 0.10 -3.78 -0.18
N LEU A 43 0.48 -4.82 -0.92
CA LEU A 43 1.13 -5.99 -0.34
C LEU A 43 2.54 -5.70 0.15
N GLU A 44 3.17 -4.65 -0.37
CA GLU A 44 4.43 -4.16 0.16
C GLU A 44 4.30 -3.71 1.62
N TYR A 45 3.12 -3.27 2.08
CA TYR A 45 2.92 -2.80 3.46
C TYR A 45 2.73 -3.94 4.46
N ALA A 46 3.37 -3.80 5.62
CA ALA A 46 3.30 -4.77 6.72
C ALA A 46 1.89 -4.87 7.30
N VAL A 47 1.53 -6.06 7.79
CA VAL A 47 0.28 -6.29 8.53
C VAL A 47 0.53 -6.20 10.02
N LEU A 48 -0.14 -5.26 10.69
CA LEU A 48 -0.04 -5.03 12.13
C LEU A 48 -1.32 -5.44 12.85
N ASP A 49 -1.21 -6.09 14.01
CA ASP A 49 -2.37 -6.46 14.86
C ASP A 49 -2.69 -5.37 15.88
N GLN A 50 -1.67 -4.90 16.61
CA GLN A 50 -1.81 -3.85 17.61
C GLN A 50 -0.75 -2.78 17.39
N VAL A 51 -1.13 -1.51 17.56
CA VAL A 51 -0.22 -0.37 17.58
C VAL A 51 -0.45 0.38 18.89
N THR A 52 0.52 0.34 19.78
CA THR A 52 0.49 1.06 21.05
C THR A 52 1.42 2.24 20.98
N ILE A 53 0.89 3.46 21.03
CA ILE A 53 1.68 4.69 21.00
C ILE A 53 1.71 5.29 22.41
N THR A 54 2.91 5.44 22.97
CA THR A 54 3.12 5.92 24.33
C THR A 54 4.05 7.13 24.34
N ARG A 55 3.72 8.11 25.18
CA ARG A 55 4.60 9.22 25.52
C ARG A 55 5.39 8.84 26.76
N GLN A 56 6.72 8.93 26.71
CA GLN A 56 7.54 8.78 27.92
C GLN A 56 7.46 10.08 28.72
N SER A 57 6.83 10.02 29.90
CA SER A 57 6.44 11.17 30.71
C SER A 57 7.60 11.96 31.33
N ASN A 58 8.85 11.49 31.23
CA ASN A 58 9.97 12.01 32.01
C ASN A 58 11.18 12.52 31.21
N ASN A 59 11.16 12.60 29.88
CA ASN A 59 12.26 13.22 29.11
C ASN A 59 11.79 13.71 27.74
N ASP A 60 12.43 14.79 27.27
CA ASP A 60 12.55 15.29 25.89
C ASP A 60 11.48 14.79 24.91
N ASN A 61 10.53 15.60 24.47
CA ASN A 61 9.64 15.38 23.29
C ASN A 61 9.86 14.04 22.55
N LYS A 62 9.36 12.96 23.14
CA LYS A 62 9.68 11.58 22.76
C LYS A 62 8.43 10.73 22.78
N VAL A 63 8.28 9.98 21.70
CA VAL A 63 7.23 8.98 21.55
C VAL A 63 7.88 7.65 21.22
N SER A 64 7.38 6.63 21.90
CA SER A 64 7.70 5.24 21.62
C SER A 64 6.42 4.54 21.24
N PHE A 65 6.46 3.76 20.17
CA PHE A 65 5.36 2.87 19.83
C PHE A 65 5.83 1.46 19.62
N LYS A 66 4.98 0.52 20.02
CA LYS A 66 5.16 -0.92 19.92
C LYS A 66 4.09 -1.49 19.00
N TYR A 67 4.45 -2.49 18.23
CA TYR A 67 3.52 -3.14 17.32
C TYR A 67 3.82 -4.62 17.15
N ASP A 68 2.77 -5.39 16.89
CA ASP A 68 2.86 -6.81 16.58
C ASP A 68 2.75 -7.02 15.07
N VAL A 69 3.85 -7.46 14.44
CA VAL A 69 3.91 -7.72 13.00
C VAL A 69 3.38 -9.13 12.72
N ILE A 70 2.28 -9.21 11.99
CA ILE A 70 1.69 -10.48 11.53
C ILE A 70 2.32 -10.93 10.21
N GLU A 71 2.51 -10.00 9.27
CA GLU A 71 3.19 -10.23 7.98
C GLU A 71 4.25 -9.15 7.75
N PRO A 72 5.46 -9.52 7.27
CA PRO A 72 6.54 -8.57 7.05
C PRO A 72 6.20 -7.61 5.91
N GLY A 73 6.73 -6.39 5.98
CA GLY A 73 6.53 -5.40 4.94
C GLY A 73 7.00 -4.01 5.34
N ARG A 74 6.68 -3.04 4.49
CA ARG A 74 6.95 -1.62 4.63
C ARG A 74 6.04 -1.00 5.68
N ILE A 75 6.64 -0.15 6.51
CA ILE A 75 5.92 0.72 7.44
C ILE A 75 6.40 2.15 7.17
N ASP A 76 5.46 3.08 7.01
CA ASP A 76 5.77 4.50 6.86
C ASP A 76 5.43 5.25 8.15
N PHE A 77 6.33 6.10 8.60
CA PHE A 77 6.09 6.99 9.72
C PHE A 77 6.09 8.44 9.26
N ILE A 78 5.04 9.20 9.60
CA ILE A 78 4.99 10.64 9.31
C ILE A 78 5.36 11.41 10.58
N TYR A 79 6.57 11.95 10.54
CA TYR A 79 7.08 12.90 11.52
C TYR A 79 7.66 14.10 10.76
N GLY A 80 7.43 15.33 11.23
CA GLY A 80 7.80 16.55 10.51
C GLY A 80 9.25 16.54 9.99
N GLN A 81 9.43 17.03 8.76
CA GLN A 81 10.66 17.06 7.93
C GLN A 81 11.28 15.72 7.48
N ALA A 82 10.84 14.56 7.98
CA ALA A 82 11.32 13.28 7.46
C ALA A 82 10.22 12.20 7.49
N ILE A 83 9.71 11.84 6.32
CA ILE A 83 8.97 10.59 6.16
C ILE A 83 10.00 9.46 6.24
N LEU A 84 9.99 8.72 7.35
CA LEU A 84 10.85 7.55 7.51
C LEU A 84 10.08 6.33 7.02
N THR A 85 10.53 5.76 5.91
CA THR A 85 10.03 4.51 5.35
C THR A 85 11.05 3.43 5.66
N ASP A 86 10.64 2.38 6.38
CA ASP A 86 11.49 1.22 6.63
C ASP A 86 10.78 -0.09 6.26
N HIS A 87 11.53 -1.04 5.71
CA HIS A 87 11.07 -2.41 5.43
C HIS A 87 11.44 -3.29 6.62
N LYS A 88 10.44 -3.70 7.41
CA LYS A 88 10.68 -4.45 8.65
C LYS A 88 10.39 -5.94 8.45
N PRO A 89 11.39 -6.82 8.64
CA PRO A 89 11.16 -8.27 8.74
C PRO A 89 10.50 -8.58 10.09
N VAL A 90 9.66 -9.63 10.15
CA VAL A 90 8.95 -10.01 11.38
C VAL A 90 9.92 -10.35 12.51
N GLN A 91 9.87 -9.60 13.62
CA GLN A 91 10.50 -9.97 14.89
C GLN A 91 9.48 -9.90 16.05
N GLN A 92 9.72 -10.70 17.09
CA GLN A 92 9.01 -10.57 18.36
C GLN A 92 9.48 -9.27 19.02
N ASP A 93 8.56 -8.32 19.21
CA ASP A 93 8.77 -7.01 19.84
C ASP A 93 9.50 -5.94 19.00
N ASP A 94 9.02 -5.66 17.79
CA ASP A 94 9.47 -4.48 17.06
C ASP A 94 8.89 -3.19 17.68
N GLY A 95 9.79 -2.34 18.18
CA GLY A 95 9.48 -1.02 18.71
C GLY A 95 10.24 0.05 17.95
N PHE A 96 9.67 1.25 17.89
CA PHE A 96 10.36 2.42 17.35
C PHE A 96 10.28 3.57 18.33
N GLU A 97 11.36 4.33 18.37
CA GLU A 97 11.55 5.45 19.27
C GLU A 97 11.95 6.66 18.45
N TRP A 98 11.23 7.78 18.64
CA TRP A 98 11.54 9.03 17.98
C TRP A 98 11.50 10.19 18.97
N THR A 99 12.50 11.06 18.82
CA THR A 99 12.69 12.27 19.60
C THR A 99 12.68 13.48 18.66
N TRP A 100 12.11 14.59 19.10
CA TRP A 100 12.06 15.83 18.32
C TRP A 100 12.24 17.05 19.19
N SER A 101 12.41 18.22 18.59
CA SER A 101 12.64 19.49 19.30
C SER A 101 11.51 20.51 19.15
N ALA A 102 10.47 20.20 18.38
CA ALA A 102 9.34 21.11 18.15
C ALA A 102 8.47 21.30 19.40
N GLU A 103 8.14 22.56 19.70
CA GLU A 103 7.24 22.96 20.78
C GLU A 103 5.83 23.17 20.19
N GLY A 104 4.85 22.33 20.58
CA GLY A 104 3.45 22.43 20.15
C GLY A 104 2.83 21.10 19.71
N ALA A 105 1.49 21.06 19.60
CA ALA A 105 0.72 19.85 19.30
C ALA A 105 1.34 19.02 18.17
N THR A 106 1.59 17.74 18.45
CA THR A 106 2.32 16.85 17.56
C THR A 106 1.42 15.67 17.23
N THR A 107 1.20 15.45 15.94
CA THR A 107 0.44 14.30 15.45
C THR A 107 1.41 13.23 14.96
N ILE A 108 1.27 12.04 15.51
CA ILE A 108 2.05 10.85 15.16
C ILE A 108 1.17 10.01 14.23
N ARG A 109 1.71 9.63 13.06
CA ARG A 109 0.99 8.76 12.12
C ARG A 109 1.83 7.58 11.68
N VAL A 110 1.22 6.40 11.67
CA VAL A 110 1.82 5.15 11.20
C VAL A 110 1.00 4.63 10.02
N ARG A 111 1.65 4.32 8.90
CA ARG A 111 1.00 3.65 7.77
C ARG A 111 1.32 2.17 7.77
N SER A 112 0.27 1.38 7.79
CA SER A 112 0.36 -0.08 7.69
C SER A 112 -0.87 -0.63 6.96
N ARG A 113 -0.88 -1.92 6.67
CA ARG A 113 -2.05 -2.65 6.14
C ARG A 113 -2.72 -3.37 7.30
N GLN A 114 -4.02 -3.18 7.52
CA GLN A 114 -4.75 -4.02 8.49
C GLN A 114 -5.41 -5.22 7.82
N TRP A 115 -5.89 -5.02 6.57
CA TRP A 115 -6.55 -6.06 5.80
C TRP A 115 -6.24 -5.95 4.31
N LEU A 116 -7.08 -5.22 3.56
CA LEU A 116 -7.01 -5.15 2.10
C LEU A 116 -6.31 -3.93 1.55
N LEU A 117 -6.20 -2.84 2.32
CA LEU A 117 -5.61 -1.58 1.89
C LEU A 117 -4.74 -0.99 3.01
N PRO A 118 -3.69 -0.23 2.66
CA PRO A 118 -2.95 0.55 3.63
C PRO A 118 -3.83 1.66 4.22
N HIS A 119 -3.64 1.94 5.49
CA HIS A 119 -4.33 2.99 6.24
C HIS A 119 -3.34 3.74 7.12
N TRP A 120 -3.73 4.93 7.56
CA TRP A 120 -2.97 5.72 8.51
C TRP A 120 -3.66 5.65 9.87
N ASP A 121 -2.96 5.11 10.86
CA ASP A 121 -3.32 5.26 12.27
C ASP A 121 -2.72 6.57 12.77
N GLU A 122 -3.52 7.39 13.45
CA GLU A 122 -3.12 8.74 13.86
C GLU A 122 -3.44 8.98 15.34
N GLN A 123 -2.50 9.59 16.06
CA GLN A 123 -2.74 10.07 17.42
C GLN A 123 -2.10 11.44 17.63
N THR A 124 -2.88 12.39 18.13
CA THR A 124 -2.42 13.74 18.47
C THR A 124 -2.11 13.83 19.95
N PHE A 125 -0.92 14.35 20.26
CA PHE A 125 -0.49 14.66 21.63
C PHE A 125 -0.53 16.17 21.84
N GLU A 126 -1.29 16.61 22.83
CA GLU A 126 -1.28 17.99 23.32
C GLU A 126 -0.13 18.18 24.32
N PHE A 127 0.46 19.38 24.32
CA PHE A 127 1.64 19.74 25.13
C PHE A 127 1.23 20.64 26.28
#